data_AF-A0A1C4ZFW1-F1
#
_entry.id   AF-A0A1C4ZFW1-F1
#
_cell.length_a   1.000
_cell.length_b   1.000
_cell.length_c   1.000
_cell.angle_alpha   90.00
_cell.angle_beta   90.00
_cell.angle_gamma   90.00
#
_symmetry.space_group_name_H-M   'P 1'
#
loop_
_entity.id
_entity.type
_entity.pdbx_description
1 polymer ?
#
loop_
_entity_poly.entity_id
_entity_poly.type
_entity_poly.pdbx_seq_one_letter_code
_entity_poly.pdbx_strand_id
1 'polypeptide(L)'
;MAPATARPPGVVAGRHGLCHCCCVDQGAAPPVFSAVAEADGDQLRVVVTGEVDMATADTMYQTALREPARHVTLDLRAVTFFDSAAIHAVVRLAQRFPGALAVLPSRQVRRVLEISGLGDQSWLAVA
;
A
#
# COMPACT_ATOMS: atom_id res chain seq x y z
N MET A 1 33.32 20.68 26.56
CA MET A 1 32.99 19.55 25.64
C MET A 1 31.63 19.01 26.06
N ALA A 2 30.56 19.42 25.37
CA ALA A 2 29.17 18.93 25.53
C ALA A 2 28.92 17.79 24.49
N PRO A 3 27.78 17.07 24.45
CA PRO A 3 26.38 17.52 24.65
C PRO A 3 25.60 16.69 25.70
N ALA A 4 24.67 17.21 26.51
CA ALA A 4 23.43 17.94 26.24
C ALA A 4 22.36 17.11 25.52
N THR A 5 21.70 16.19 26.25
CA THR A 5 20.44 15.53 25.83
C THR A 5 19.25 16.46 26.09
N ALA A 6 18.66 16.96 25.00
CA ALA A 6 17.44 17.75 25.03
C ALA A 6 16.19 16.85 25.11
N ARG A 7 15.29 17.20 26.03
CA ARG A 7 14.00 16.56 26.28
C ARG A 7 12.92 17.43 25.61
N PRO A 8 12.03 16.92 24.73
CA PRO A 8 10.99 17.76 24.15
C PRO A 8 9.88 18.07 25.17
N PRO A 9 9.24 19.25 25.08
CA PRO A 9 8.21 19.69 26.01
C PRO A 9 6.90 18.95 25.80
N GLY A 10 6.21 18.69 26.91
CA GLY A 10 4.89 18.08 26.93
C GLY A 10 3.86 18.94 26.20
N VAL A 11 3.19 18.32 25.23
CA VAL A 11 1.94 18.83 24.68
C VAL A 11 0.80 18.34 25.57
N VAL A 12 0.03 19.31 26.09
CA VAL A 12 -1.25 19.11 26.75
C VAL A 12 -2.34 19.40 25.72
N ALA A 13 -3.15 18.40 25.40
CA ALA A 13 -4.46 18.54 24.76
C ALA A 13 -5.37 17.54 25.51
N GLY A 14 -6.38 17.94 26.27
CA GLY A 14 -7.55 18.71 25.87
C GLY A 14 -8.74 17.77 26.03
N ARG A 15 -9.39 17.79 27.21
CA ARG A 15 -10.56 16.94 27.51
C ARG A 15 -11.77 17.49 26.77
N HIS A 16 -12.40 16.70 25.88
CA HIS A 16 -13.85 16.65 25.67
C HIS A 16 -14.24 15.55 24.67
N GLY A 17 -15.27 14.77 25.02
CA GLY A 17 -16.11 14.04 24.07
C GLY A 17 -15.79 12.56 23.83
N LEU A 18 -16.50 11.69 24.54
CA LEU A 18 -16.56 10.23 24.40
C LEU A 18 -16.53 9.70 22.96
N CYS A 19 -15.64 8.74 22.65
CA CYS A 19 -15.97 7.48 21.95
C CYS A 19 -14.78 6.50 21.98
N HIS A 20 -15.02 5.34 22.60
CA HIS A 20 -14.27 4.08 22.55
C HIS A 20 -12.74 4.08 22.72
N CYS A 21 -12.30 3.64 23.91
CA CYS A 21 -10.93 3.28 24.22
C CYS A 21 -10.48 2.02 23.46
N CYS A 22 -9.44 2.15 22.64
CA CYS A 22 -8.41 1.12 22.48
C CYS A 22 -7.06 1.82 22.46
N CYS A 23 -6.39 1.88 23.61
CA CYS A 23 -4.97 2.24 23.65
C CYS A 23 -4.20 1.05 23.09
N VAL A 24 -3.77 1.12 21.84
CA VAL A 24 -2.87 0.11 21.30
C VAL A 24 -1.45 0.57 21.59
N ASP A 25 -0.88 0.03 22.66
CA ASP A 25 0.58 -0.01 22.85
C ASP A 25 1.13 -0.95 21.78
N GLN A 26 1.46 -0.44 20.59
CA GLN A 26 2.26 -1.21 19.63
C GLN A 26 3.71 -0.76 19.79
N GLY A 27 4.44 -1.49 20.62
CA GLY A 27 5.89 -1.54 20.56
C GLY A 27 6.31 -1.73 19.10
N ALA A 28 7.35 -1.00 18.69
CA ALA A 28 7.81 -0.86 17.32
C ALA A 28 8.01 -2.22 16.63
N ALA A 29 6.94 -2.75 16.05
CA ALA A 29 6.98 -3.79 15.04
C ALA A 29 7.48 -3.15 13.74
N PRO A 30 8.24 -3.88 12.90
CA PRO A 30 8.56 -3.41 11.57
C PRO A 30 7.27 -2.99 10.86
N PRO A 31 7.31 -1.98 9.97
CA PRO A 31 6.10 -1.39 9.43
C PRO A 31 5.24 -2.48 8.79
N VAL A 32 3.97 -2.52 9.20
CA VAL A 32 2.95 -3.51 8.76
C VAL A 32 2.69 -3.42 7.25
N PHE A 33 3.24 -2.40 6.58
CA PHE A 33 3.16 -2.13 5.16
C PHE A 33 4.46 -1.50 4.65
N SER A 34 4.88 -1.86 3.44
CA SER A 34 5.92 -1.15 2.69
C SER A 34 5.58 -1.15 1.20
N ALA A 35 5.87 -0.04 0.52
CA ALA A 35 5.76 0.10 -0.93
C ALA A 35 7.02 0.79 -1.47
N VAL A 36 7.75 0.10 -2.33
CA VAL A 36 9.00 0.57 -2.92
C VAL A 36 8.88 0.59 -4.43
N ALA A 37 9.31 1.70 -5.03
CA ALA A 37 9.36 1.90 -6.47
C ALA A 37 10.79 1.62 -6.97
N GLU A 38 10.91 0.73 -7.95
CA GLU A 38 12.13 0.40 -8.66
C GLU A 38 11.92 0.77 -10.14
N ALA A 39 12.57 1.82 -10.61
CA ALA A 39 12.49 2.26 -12.00
C ALA A 39 13.66 1.71 -12.82
N ASP A 40 13.36 1.18 -14.00
CA ASP A 40 14.32 0.71 -15.00
C ASP A 40 13.86 1.16 -16.40
N GLY A 41 14.45 2.26 -16.89
CA GLY A 41 14.07 2.88 -18.16
C GLY A 41 12.59 3.26 -18.21
N ASP A 42 11.85 2.62 -19.13
CA ASP A 42 10.40 2.85 -19.32
C ASP A 42 9.51 1.95 -18.42
N GLN A 43 10.11 1.12 -17.56
CA GLN A 43 9.42 0.20 -16.66
C GLN A 43 9.53 0.67 -15.21
N LEU A 44 8.42 0.58 -14.49
CA LEU A 44 8.36 0.80 -13.05
C LEU A 44 7.82 -0.44 -12.38
N ARG A 45 8.59 -0.97 -11.42
CA ARG A 45 8.12 -2.04 -10.54
C ARG A 45 7.83 -1.47 -9.17
N VAL A 46 6.61 -1.68 -8.69
CA VAL A 46 6.18 -1.30 -7.34
C VAL A 46 6.05 -2.57 -6.51
N VAL A 47 6.98 -2.78 -5.58
CA VAL A 47 6.96 -3.92 -4.67
C VAL A 47 6.23 -3.53 -3.40
N VAL A 48 5.14 -4.23 -3.12
CA VAL A 48 4.30 -4.01 -1.94
C VAL A 48 4.36 -5.22 -1.03
N THR A 49 4.54 -4.97 0.26
CA THR A 49 4.61 -6.00 1.29
C THR A 49 3.70 -5.64 2.46
N GLY A 50 3.17 -6.64 3.14
CA GLY A 50 2.32 -6.44 4.31
C GLY A 50 0.85 -6.20 3.96
N GLU A 51 0.18 -5.30 4.67
CA GLU A 51 -1.27 -5.10 4.59
C GLU A 51 -1.65 -3.90 3.72
N VAL A 52 -2.53 -4.12 2.75
CA VAL A 52 -3.10 -3.05 1.92
C VAL A 52 -4.57 -2.84 2.30
N ASP A 53 -4.84 -1.74 2.99
CA ASP A 53 -6.14 -1.38 3.54
C ASP A 53 -6.50 0.10 3.29
N MET A 54 -7.55 0.61 3.93
CA MET A 54 -7.92 2.03 3.86
C MET A 54 -6.81 3.02 4.23
N ALA A 55 -5.89 2.66 5.12
CA ALA A 55 -4.80 3.53 5.57
C ALA A 55 -3.61 3.50 4.60
N THR A 56 -3.39 2.39 3.89
CA THR A 56 -2.17 2.17 3.07
C THR A 56 -2.42 2.14 1.56
N ALA A 57 -3.66 1.93 1.11
CA ALA A 57 -4.01 1.85 -0.31
C ALA A 57 -3.64 3.10 -1.11
N ASP A 58 -3.80 4.30 -0.54
CA ASP A 58 -3.40 5.52 -1.23
C ASP A 58 -1.87 5.61 -1.34
N THR A 59 -1.11 5.18 -0.33
CA THR A 59 0.36 5.13 -0.39
C THR A 59 0.84 4.21 -1.51
N MET A 60 0.22 3.04 -1.69
CA MET A 60 0.50 2.14 -2.81
C MET A 60 0.22 2.83 -4.15
N TYR A 61 -0.95 3.47 -4.27
CA TYR A 61 -1.35 4.20 -5.47
C TYR A 61 -0.38 5.32 -5.82
N GLN A 62 -0.04 6.19 -4.87
CA GLN A 62 0.89 7.29 -5.09
C GLN A 62 2.30 6.79 -5.44
N THR A 63 2.76 5.70 -4.81
CA THR A 63 4.07 5.12 -5.12
C THR A 63 4.18 4.69 -6.58
N ALA A 64 3.10 4.14 -7.15
CA ALA A 64 3.02 3.78 -8.56
C ALA A 64 2.96 4.96 -9.52
N LEU A 65 2.74 6.18 -9.01
CA LEU A 65 2.68 7.41 -9.80
C LEU A 65 3.88 8.34 -9.58
N ARG A 66 4.80 7.99 -8.67
CA ARG A 66 5.95 8.84 -8.32
C ARG A 66 6.86 9.07 -9.52
N GLU A 67 7.15 8.00 -10.25
CA GLU A 67 8.06 8.03 -11.39
C GLU A 67 7.28 7.91 -12.71
N PRO A 68 7.63 8.68 -13.74
CA PRO A 68 7.04 8.52 -15.05
C PRO A 68 7.51 7.19 -15.66
N ALA A 69 6.56 6.31 -15.97
CA ALA A 69 6.84 5.05 -16.65
C ALA A 69 5.77 4.73 -17.69
N ARG A 70 6.17 4.02 -18.75
CA ARG A 70 5.22 3.53 -19.77
C ARG A 70 4.56 2.23 -19.35
N HIS A 71 5.26 1.40 -18.58
CA HIS A 71 4.77 0.12 -18.08
C HIS A 71 4.95 0.05 -16.57
N VAL A 72 3.91 -0.40 -15.85
CA VAL A 72 3.93 -0.52 -14.40
C VAL A 72 3.67 -1.98 -14.02
N THR A 73 4.57 -2.56 -13.23
CA THR A 73 4.37 -3.86 -12.60
C THR A 73 4.12 -3.66 -11.10
N LEU A 74 2.93 -3.98 -10.64
CA LEU A 74 2.57 -3.97 -9.24
C LEU A 74 2.76 -5.37 -8.64
N ASP A 75 3.80 -5.54 -7.84
CA ASP A 75 4.13 -6.82 -7.20
C ASP A 75 3.52 -6.88 -5.80
N LEU A 76 2.44 -7.67 -5.69
CA LEU A 76 1.68 -7.87 -4.46
C LEU A 76 1.91 -9.27 -3.87
N ARG A 77 2.96 -9.99 -4.28
CA ARG A 77 3.19 -11.38 -3.85
C ARG A 77 3.46 -11.51 -2.36
N ALA A 78 3.99 -10.47 -1.73
CA ALA A 78 4.26 -10.40 -0.29
C ALA A 78 3.15 -9.67 0.50
N VAL A 79 1.99 -9.41 -0.13
CA VAL A 79 0.83 -8.82 0.53
C VAL A 79 0.01 -9.88 1.25
N THR A 80 -0.25 -9.62 2.53
CA THR A 80 -0.93 -10.52 3.48
C THR A 80 -2.36 -10.10 3.81
N PHE A 81 -2.78 -8.89 3.40
CA PHE A 81 -4.15 -8.42 3.55
C PHE A 81 -4.53 -7.47 2.42
N PHE A 82 -5.78 -7.56 1.96
CA PHE A 82 -6.28 -6.79 0.82
C PHE A 82 -7.80 -6.57 0.95
N ASP A 83 -8.23 -5.31 1.01
CA ASP A 83 -9.64 -4.93 1.18
C ASP A 83 -10.22 -4.20 -0.04
N SER A 84 -11.40 -3.59 0.12
CA SER A 84 -12.06 -2.82 -0.94
C SER A 84 -11.33 -1.53 -1.34
N ALA A 85 -10.62 -0.87 -0.42
CA ALA A 85 -9.82 0.31 -0.74
C ALA A 85 -8.61 -0.08 -1.59
N ALA A 86 -7.98 -1.22 -1.27
CA ALA A 86 -6.90 -1.79 -2.05
C ALA A 86 -7.36 -2.19 -3.47
N ILE A 87 -8.53 -2.84 -3.61
CA ILE A 87 -9.14 -3.13 -4.91
C ILE A 87 -9.35 -1.84 -5.70
N HIS A 88 -9.95 -0.83 -5.08
CA HIS A 88 -10.21 0.45 -5.74
C HIS A 88 -8.92 1.11 -6.23
N ALA A 89 -7.85 1.08 -5.44
CA ALA A 89 -6.54 1.60 -5.84
C ALA A 89 -5.99 0.89 -7.09
N VAL A 90 -6.09 -0.44 -7.16
CA VAL A 90 -5.65 -1.21 -8.34
C VAL A 90 -6.48 -0.87 -9.57
N VAL A 91 -7.81 -0.77 -9.43
CA VAL A 91 -8.69 -0.38 -10.54
C VAL A 91 -8.35 1.02 -11.06
N ARG A 92 -8.06 1.98 -10.18
CA ARG A 92 -7.60 3.31 -10.58
C ARG A 92 -6.27 3.25 -11.34
N LEU A 93 -5.31 2.42 -10.92
CA LEU A 93 -4.07 2.20 -11.67
C LEU A 93 -4.33 1.59 -13.04
N ALA A 94 -5.23 0.61 -13.14
CA ALA A 94 -5.57 -0.02 -14.42
C ALA A 94 -6.20 0.98 -15.41
N GLN A 95 -7.04 1.89 -14.91
CA GLN A 95 -7.60 2.99 -15.71
C GLN A 95 -6.54 4.00 -16.14
N ARG A 96 -5.53 4.25 -15.30
CA ARG A 96 -4.44 5.18 -15.58
C ARG A 96 -3.42 4.62 -16.58
N PHE A 97 -3.18 3.31 -16.55
CA PHE A 97 -2.22 2.60 -17.40
C PHE A 97 -2.92 1.52 -18.25
N PRO A 98 -3.81 1.91 -19.18
CA PRO A 98 -4.58 0.96 -19.97
C PRO A 98 -3.65 0.11 -20.84
N GLY A 99 -3.67 -1.21 -20.63
CA GLY A 99 -2.80 -2.16 -21.33
C GLY A 99 -1.32 -2.11 -20.93
N ALA A 100 -0.96 -1.30 -19.93
CA ALA A 100 0.40 -1.07 -19.47
C ALA A 100 0.61 -1.40 -17.98
N LEU A 101 -0.44 -1.84 -17.27
CA LEU A 101 -0.36 -2.36 -15.92
C LEU A 101 -0.30 -3.89 -15.93
N ALA A 102 0.64 -4.45 -15.17
CA ALA A 102 0.67 -5.85 -14.78
C ALA A 102 0.63 -5.96 -13.25
N VAL A 103 -0.22 -6.82 -12.71
CA VAL A 103 -0.35 -7.08 -11.27
C VAL A 103 0.07 -8.52 -11.00
N LEU A 104 1.04 -8.71 -10.10
CA LEU A 104 1.49 -10.01 -9.63
C LEU A 104 0.86 -10.27 -8.25
N PRO A 105 -0.26 -11.00 -8.15
CA PRO A 105 -0.98 -11.14 -6.90
C PRO A 105 -0.35 -12.21 -5.99
N SER A 106 -0.49 -12.07 -4.66
CA SER A 106 -0.41 -13.22 -3.76
C SER A 106 -1.65 -14.11 -3.91
N ARG A 107 -1.63 -15.33 -3.34
CA ARG A 107 -2.79 -16.23 -3.36
C ARG A 107 -4.05 -15.57 -2.75
N GLN A 108 -3.87 -14.82 -1.66
CA GLN A 108 -4.96 -14.14 -0.98
C GLN A 108 -5.50 -12.97 -1.79
N VAL A 109 -4.62 -12.13 -2.34
CA VAL A 109 -5.01 -11.01 -3.21
C VAL A 109 -5.78 -11.52 -4.42
N ARG A 110 -5.29 -12.59 -5.06
CA ARG A 110 -5.97 -13.22 -6.19
C ARG A 110 -7.38 -13.67 -5.82
N ARG A 111 -7.55 -14.37 -4.69
CA ARG A 111 -8.87 -14.82 -4.24
C ARG A 111 -9.84 -13.66 -4.01
N VAL A 112 -9.36 -12.58 -3.40
CA VAL A 112 -10.16 -11.36 -3.17
C VAL A 112 -10.59 -10.73 -4.48
N LEU A 113 -9.69 -10.61 -5.46
CA LEU A 113 -10.00 -10.10 -6.79
C LEU A 113 -11.01 -11.01 -7.54
N GLU A 114 -10.85 -12.33 -7.46
CA GLU A 114 -11.79 -13.29 -8.06
C GLU A 114 -13.21 -13.17 -7.48
N ILE A 115 -13.35 -13.13 -6.15
CA ILE A 115 -14.65 -12.94 -5.48
C ILE A 115 -15.27 -11.59 -5.89
N SER A 116 -14.42 -10.58 -6.12
CA SER A 116 -14.85 -9.24 -6.54
C SER A 116 -15.16 -9.14 -8.04
N GLY A 117 -15.10 -10.25 -8.80
CA GLY A 117 -15.37 -10.27 -10.25
C GLY A 117 -14.23 -9.71 -11.11
N LEU A 118 -13.02 -9.61 -10.56
CA LEU A 118 -11.82 -9.07 -11.22
C LEU A 118 -10.80 -10.15 -11.60
N GLY A 119 -11.18 -11.43 -11.53
CA GLY A 119 -10.28 -12.56 -11.81
C GLY A 119 -9.80 -12.67 -13.27
N ASP A 120 -10.60 -12.18 -14.22
CA ASP A 120 -10.33 -12.29 -15.66
C ASP A 120 -9.78 -10.98 -16.28
N GLN A 121 -9.30 -10.07 -15.43
CA GLN A 121 -8.81 -8.79 -15.89
C GLN A 121 -7.47 -8.95 -16.61
N SER A 122 -7.29 -8.24 -17.74
CA SER A 122 -6.09 -8.35 -18.58
C SER A 122 -4.81 -7.87 -17.89
N TRP A 123 -4.92 -7.00 -16.88
CA TRP A 123 -3.81 -6.53 -16.07
C TRP A 123 -3.43 -7.51 -14.95
N LEU A 124 -4.24 -8.55 -14.68
CA LEU A 124 -3.96 -9.53 -13.64
C LEU A 124 -3.12 -10.67 -14.23
N ALA A 125 -1.89 -10.85 -13.74
CA ALA A 125 -1.03 -11.91 -14.23
C ALA A 125 -1.56 -13.29 -13.80
N VAL A 126 -1.58 -14.22 -14.76
CA VAL A 126 -1.82 -15.63 -14.48
C VAL A 126 -0.54 -16.18 -13.83
N ALA A 127 -0.62 -16.47 -12.53
CA ALA A 127 0.45 -17.14 -11.79
C ALA A 127 0.77 -18.53 -12.37
#